data_AF-A0A9D2KZL7-F1
#
_entry.id   AF-A0A9D2KZL7-F1
#
_cell.length_a   1.000
_cell.length_b   1.000
_cell.length_c   1.000
_cell.angle_alpha   90.00
_cell.angle_beta   90.00
_cell.angle_gamma   90.00
#
_symmetry.space_group_name_H-M   'P 1'
#
loop_
_entity.id
_entity.type
_entity.pdbx_description
1 polymer ?
#
loop_
_entity_poly.entity_id
_entity_poly.type
_entity_poly.pdbx_seq_one_letter_code
_entity_poly.pdbx_strand_id
1 'polypeptide(L)' 'MAVTKNLARYMKEKAINLSGMARATGIPYSALYASLGDSKRDRPLSVDEAVLICKFLGEKVEDFADAPEEKEG' A
#
# COMPACT_ATOMS: atom_id res chain seq x y z
N MET A 1 -0.74 -8.25 6.51
CA MET A 1 -1.08 -8.73 5.15
C MET A 1 0.04 -8.35 4.19
N ALA A 2 0.35 -9.21 3.21
CA ALA A 2 1.45 -8.99 2.27
C ALA A 2 1.29 -7.72 1.42
N VAL A 3 0.07 -7.47 0.91
CA VAL A 3 -0.25 -6.28 0.10
C VAL A 3 0.17 -4.97 0.78
N THR A 4 -0.24 -4.76 2.03
CA THR A 4 0.14 -3.55 2.78
C THR A 4 1.66 -3.40 2.93
N LYS A 5 2.38 -4.50 3.23
CA LYS A 5 3.83 -4.49 3.39
C LYS A 5 4.55 -4.22 2.07
N ASN A 6 4.09 -4.84 0.98
CA ASN A 6 4.65 -4.68 -0.36
C ASN A 6 4.43 -3.25 -0.87
N LEU A 7 3.23 -2.68 -0.67
CA LEU A 7 2.94 -1.27 -0.95
C LEU A 7 3.81 -0.32 -0.13
N ALA A 8 3.97 -0.56 1.18
CA ALA A 8 4.81 0.28 2.04
C ALA A 8 6.26 0.31 1.56
N ARG A 9 6.81 -0.85 1.18
CA ARG A 9 8.16 -0.96 0.60
C ARG A 9 8.27 -0.20 -0.72
N TYR A 10 7.36 -0.44 -1.67
CA TYR A 10 7.33 0.21 -2.96
C TYR A 10 7.28 1.74 -2.83
N MET A 11 6.41 2.25 -1.96
CA MET A 11 6.26 3.68 -1.74
C MET A 11 7.51 4.32 -1.16
N LYS A 12 8.22 3.61 -0.28
CA LYS A 12 9.49 4.07 0.28
C LYS A 12 10.59 4.12 -0.78
N GLU A 13 10.70 3.10 -1.63
CA GLU A 13 11.67 3.03 -2.73
C GLU A 13 11.45 4.13 -3.77
N LYS A 14 10.18 4.45 -4.05
CA LYS A 14 9.78 5.49 -5.02
C LYS A 14 9.69 6.90 -4.40
N ALA A 15 10.00 7.06 -3.12
CA ALA A 15 9.88 8.32 -2.37
C ALA A 15 8.51 9.01 -2.54
N ILE A 16 7.43 8.22 -2.51
CA ILE A 16 6.06 8.72 -2.72
C ILE A 16 5.64 9.64 -1.56
N ASN A 17 5.07 10.79 -1.92
CA ASN A 17 4.61 11.78 -0.95
C ASN A 17 3.23 11.41 -0.37
N LEU A 18 3.20 10.99 0.89
CA LEU A 18 1.96 10.64 1.62
C LEU A 18 0.95 11.80 1.71
N SER A 19 1.42 13.03 1.86
CA SER A 19 0.54 14.21 1.91
C SER A 19 -0.13 14.47 0.56
N GLY A 20 0.58 14.21 -0.55
CA GLY A 20 0.01 14.23 -1.89
C GLY A 20 -1.05 13.16 -2.08
N MET A 21 -0.74 11.93 -1.68
CA MET A 21 -1.65 10.78 -1.76
C MET A 21 -2.93 11.00 -0.93
N ALA A 22 -2.82 11.52 0.29
CA ALA A 22 -3.97 11.81 1.14
C ALA A 22 -4.98 12.74 0.45
N ARG A 23 -4.48 13.80 -0.20
CA ARG A 23 -5.32 14.75 -0.93
C ARG A 23 -5.98 14.14 -2.16
N ALA A 24 -5.26 13.29 -2.89
CA ALA A 24 -5.75 12.69 -4.13
C ALA A 24 -6.75 11.54 -3.88
N THR A 25 -6.54 10.76 -2.82
CA THR A 25 -7.35 9.57 -2.50
C THR A 25 -8.48 9.84 -1.52
N GLY A 26 -8.41 10.95 -0.76
CA GLY A 26 -9.30 11.22 0.37
C GLY A 26 -9.00 10.41 1.63
N ILE A 27 -7.99 9.53 1.60
CA ILE A 27 -7.59 8.74 2.77
C ILE A 27 -6.86 9.66 3.76
N PRO A 28 -7.22 9.65 5.06
CA PRO A 28 -6.54 10.48 6.05
C PRO A 28 -5.03 10.21 6.08
N TYR A 29 -4.23 11.28 6.13
CA TYR A 29 -2.76 11.17 6.23
C TYR A 29 -2.33 10.27 7.39
N SER A 30 -2.99 10.37 8.55
CA SER A 30 -2.69 9.54 9.72
C SER A 30 -2.92 8.04 9.47
N ALA A 31 -3.92 7.68 8.67
CA ALA A 31 -4.18 6.30 8.27
C ALA A 31 -3.11 5.82 7.30
N LEU A 32 -2.79 6.61 6.27
CA LEU A 32 -1.69 6.30 5.34
C LEU A 32 -0.36 6.14 6.07
N TYR A 33 -0.04 7.05 6.99
CA TYR A 33 1.19 6.99 7.77
C TYR A 33 1.24 5.75 8.67
N ALA A 34 0.12 5.40 9.31
CA ALA A 34 0.03 4.21 10.16
C ALA A 34 0.09 2.88 9.39
N SER A 35 -0.23 2.88 8.09
CA SER A 35 -0.21 1.68 7.24
C SER A 35 1.03 1.57 6.36
N LEU A 36 1.61 2.69 5.93
CA LEU A 36 2.64 2.76 4.87
C LEU A 36 3.91 3.51 5.30
N GLY A 37 3.84 4.34 6.34
CA GLY A 37 4.93 5.25 6.73
C GLY A 37 5.75 4.79 7.94
N ASP A 38 5.16 4.05 8.87
CA ASP A 38 5.80 3.64 10.13
C ASP A 38 5.86 2.12 10.26
N SER A 39 7.07 1.57 10.38
CA SER A 39 7.29 0.13 10.57
C SER A 39 6.86 -0.38 11.96
N LYS A 40 6.59 0.51 12.91
CA LYS A 40 6.07 0.18 14.25
C LYS A 40 4.54 0.18 14.32
N ARG A 41 3.86 0.71 13.30
CA ARG A 41 2.40 0.68 13.21
C ARG A 41 1.99 -0.37 12.21
N ASP A 42 1.17 -1.32 12.67
CA ASP A 42 0.78 -2.49 11.87
C ASP A 42 -0.71 -2.39 11.46
N ARG A 43 -1.17 -1.17 11.12
CA ARG A 43 -2.54 -1.00 10.63
C ARG A 43 -2.62 -1.56 9.21
N PRO A 44 -3.38 -2.64 8.96
CA PRO A 44 -3.58 -3.12 7.59
C PRO A 44 -4.41 -2.09 6.79
N LEU A 45 -4.13 -1.99 5.49
CA LEU A 45 -5.03 -1.29 4.58
C LEU A 45 -6.32 -2.10 4.41
N SER A 46 -7.46 -1.42 4.32
CA SER A 46 -8.67 -2.05 3.80
C SER A 46 -8.52 -2.33 2.29
N VAL A 47 -9.42 -3.15 1.73
CA VAL A 47 -9.46 -3.40 0.28
C VAL A 47 -9.69 -2.09 -0.49
N ASP A 48 -10.64 -1.26 -0.04
CA ASP A 48 -10.94 0.03 -0.67
C ASP A 48 -9.75 0.97 -0.65
N GLU A 49 -9.03 1.05 0.48
CA GLU A 49 -7.82 1.86 0.61
C GLU A 49 -6.74 1.36 -0.36
N ALA A 50 -6.50 0.04 -0.44
CA ALA A 50 -5.52 -0.54 -1.35
C ALA A 50 -5.86 -0.24 -2.81
N VAL A 51 -7.13 -0.35 -3.22
CA VAL A 51 -7.58 -0.04 -4.58
C VAL A 51 -7.37 1.44 -4.90
N LEU A 52 -7.72 2.36 -4.00
CA LEU A 52 -7.54 3.80 -4.21
C LEU A 52 -6.07 4.18 -4.32
N ILE A 53 -5.22 3.59 -3.48
CA ILE A 53 -3.77 3.79 -3.51
C ILE A 53 -3.19 3.30 -4.83
N CYS A 54 -3.55 2.08 -5.28
CA CYS A 54 -3.04 1.55 -6.55
C CYS A 54 -3.49 2.38 -7.75
N LYS A 55 -4.75 2.85 -7.76
CA LYS A 55 -5.24 3.79 -8.79
C LYS A 55 -4.44 5.09 -8.83
N PHE A 56 -4.07 5.65 -7.66
CA PHE A 56 -3.22 6.83 -7.59
C PHE A 56 -1.80 6.57 -8.14
N LEU A 57 -1.26 5.38 -7.89
CA LEU A 57 0.07 4.98 -8.36
C LEU A 57 0.09 4.56 -9.84
N GLY A 58 -1.08 4.28 -10.44
CA GLY A 58 -1.17 3.71 -11.79
C GLY A 58 -0.84 2.22 -11.85
N GLU A 59 -0.85 1.54 -10.70
CA GLU A 59 -0.51 0.12 -10.54
C GLU A 59 -1.77 -0.72 -10.27
N LYS A 60 -1.63 -2.05 -10.31
CA LYS A 60 -2.73 -2.97 -9.94
C LYS A 60 -2.50 -3.53 -8.53
N VAL A 61 -3.59 -3.88 -7.83
CA VAL A 61 -3.49 -4.42 -6.46
C VAL A 61 -2.79 -5.79 -6.47
N GLU A 62 -3.01 -6.55 -7.53
CA GLU A 62 -2.45 -7.87 -7.79
C GLU A 62 -0.91 -7.85 -7.87
N ASP A 63 -0.31 -6.73 -8.29
CA ASP A 63 1.14 -6.55 -8.35
C ASP A 63 1.79 -6.58 -6.96
N PHE A 64 0.99 -6.42 -5.90
CA PHE A 64 1.43 -6.41 -4.50
C PHE A 64 0.93 -7.61 -3.70
N ALA A 65 0.14 -8.50 -4.30
CA ALA A 65 -0.21 -9.77 -3.69
C ALA A 65 1.05 -10.65 -3.55
N ASP A 66 1.06 -11.57 -2.58
CA ASP A 66 2.10 -12.60 -2.58
C ASP A 66 1.97 -13.40 -3.88
N ALA A 67 3.11 -13.81 -4.45
CA ALA A 67 3.10 -14.78 -5.53
C ALA A 67 2.31 -16.01 -5.04
N PRO A 68 1.40 -16.59 -5.85
CA PRO A 68 0.86 -17.88 -5.51
C PRO A 68 2.05 -18.82 -5.31
N GLU A 69 2.14 -19.48 -4.15
CA GLU A 69 3.14 -20.52 -3.93
C GLU A 69 3.06 -21.45 -5.12
N GLU A 70 4.12 -21.50 -5.94
CA GLU A 70 4.29 -22.59 -6.89
C GLU A 70 4.30 -23.85 -6.03
N LYS A 71 3.19 -24.58 -6.02
CA LYS A 71 3.18 -25.93 -5.50
C LYS A 71 4.11 -26.70 -6.43
N GLU A 72 5.36 -26.88 -6.00
CA GLU A 72 6.26 -27.87 -6.55
C GLU A 72 5.49 -29.19 -6.62
N GLY A 73 5.24 -29.66 -7.84
CA GLY A 73 4.58 -30.93 -8.14
C GLY A 73 5.54 -32.10 -8.08
#